data_AF-A0A7V8QU51-F1
#
_entry.id   AF-A0A7V8QU51-F1
#
_cell.length_a   1.000
_cell.length_b   1.000
_cell.length_c   1.000
_cell.angle_alpha   90.00
_cell.angle_beta   90.00
_cell.angle_gamma   90.00
#
_symmetry.space_group_name_H-M   'P 1'
#
loop_
_entity.id
_entity.type
_entity.pdbx_description
1 polymer ?
#
loop_
_entity_poly.entity_id
_entity_poly.type
_entity_poly.pdbx_seq_one_letter_code
_entity_poly.pdbx_strand_id
1 'polypeptide(L)'
;MKPGTSQYDKEIHFHCVSTSTDPEDSRADTFFDNIGDAKEFAEVQVAKFTAVWLWERGNVGRPGFEDVWVTYWWTKPLAIDQKFGDPEGRGRGWVDWINNKLPTDLKNSIHEYVPLDPKVRSAV
;
A
#
# COMPACT_ATOMS: atom_id res chain seq x y z
N MET A 1 9.38 -12.30 12.02
CA MET A 1 9.33 -11.69 10.69
C MET A 1 9.85 -12.64 9.60
N LYS A 2 9.06 -12.98 8.58
CA LYS A 2 9.64 -13.53 7.33
C LYS A 2 10.22 -12.36 6.50
N PRO A 3 11.39 -12.53 5.85
CA PRO A 3 11.93 -11.48 5.00
C PRO A 3 11.02 -11.29 3.78
N GLY A 4 10.65 -10.04 3.51
CA GLY A 4 9.97 -9.68 2.26
C GLY A 4 10.92 -9.81 1.05
N THR A 5 10.39 -9.63 -0.14
CA THR A 5 11.14 -9.76 -1.41
C THR A 5 10.95 -8.55 -2.30
N SER A 6 11.95 -8.23 -3.12
CA SER A 6 11.86 -7.17 -4.14
C SER A 6 11.14 -7.63 -5.40
N GLN A 7 10.90 -8.94 -5.57
CA GLN A 7 10.17 -9.48 -6.72
C GLN A 7 8.70 -9.69 -6.37
N TYR A 8 7.82 -9.03 -7.12
CA TYR A 8 6.39 -9.19 -6.98
C TYR A 8 5.92 -10.52 -7.59
N ASP A 9 5.13 -11.27 -6.83
CA ASP A 9 4.38 -12.43 -7.28
C ASP A 9 2.92 -12.22 -6.86
N LYS A 10 2.05 -12.08 -7.86
CA LYS A 10 0.63 -11.79 -7.67
C LYS A 10 -0.15 -12.91 -6.98
N GLU A 11 0.38 -14.12 -6.92
CA GLU A 11 -0.33 -15.24 -6.31
C GLU A 11 -0.18 -15.26 -4.79
N ILE A 12 0.93 -14.69 -4.28
CA ILE A 12 1.29 -14.75 -2.86
C ILE A 12 1.38 -13.38 -2.21
N HIS A 13 1.73 -12.32 -2.95
CA HIS A 13 1.90 -11.00 -2.36
C HIS A 13 0.62 -10.20 -2.43
N PHE A 14 0.11 -9.89 -1.25
CA PHE A 14 -1.06 -9.03 -1.04
C PHE A 14 -0.71 -7.74 -0.32
N HIS A 15 0.52 -7.63 0.22
CA HIS A 15 1.01 -6.48 0.95
C HIS A 15 2.32 -6.01 0.34
N CYS A 16 2.54 -4.70 0.34
CA CYS A 16 3.79 -4.09 -0.11
C CYS A 16 4.16 -2.96 0.85
N VAL A 17 5.46 -2.80 1.11
CA VAL A 17 6.01 -1.60 1.73
C VAL A 17 6.88 -0.90 0.71
N SER A 18 6.49 0.31 0.34
CA SER A 18 7.34 1.19 -0.47
C SER A 18 8.09 2.13 0.45
N THR A 19 9.38 2.33 0.19
CA THR A 19 10.20 3.31 0.91
C THR A 19 10.85 4.29 -0.05
N SER A 20 11.01 5.53 0.39
CA SER A 20 11.86 6.51 -0.28
C SER A 20 12.51 7.49 0.70
N THR A 21 13.73 7.90 0.38
CA THR A 21 14.43 8.98 1.09
C THR A 21 13.94 10.36 0.65
N ASP A 22 13.38 10.45 -0.55
CA ASP A 22 12.75 11.62 -1.13
C ASP A 22 11.39 11.19 -1.72
N PRO A 23 10.24 11.65 -1.17
CA PRO A 23 8.93 11.23 -1.65
C PRO A 23 8.65 11.54 -3.14
N GLU A 24 9.41 12.46 -3.74
CA GLU A 24 9.32 12.82 -5.16
C GLU A 24 10.30 12.00 -6.04
N ASP A 25 11.21 11.22 -5.46
CA ASP A 25 12.23 10.41 -6.14
C ASP A 25 12.11 8.90 -5.82
N SER A 26 12.82 8.09 -6.62
CA SER A 26 12.95 6.63 -6.65
C SER A 26 12.43 5.89 -5.40
N ARG A 27 11.31 5.16 -5.60
CA ARG A 27 10.67 4.31 -4.58
C ARG A 27 11.23 2.89 -4.67
N ALA A 28 11.47 2.25 -3.52
CA ALA A 28 11.84 0.84 -3.44
C ALA A 28 10.70 0.02 -2.83
N ASP A 29 10.22 -0.99 -3.55
CA ASP A 29 9.12 -1.85 -3.13
C ASP A 29 9.62 -3.15 -2.50
N THR A 30 9.05 -3.52 -1.36
CA THR A 30 9.24 -4.82 -0.71
C THR A 30 7.89 -5.49 -0.51
N PHE A 31 7.72 -6.68 -1.07
CA PHE A 31 6.46 -7.42 -1.11
C PHE A 31 6.40 -8.50 -0.02
N PHE A 32 5.19 -8.72 0.50
CA PHE A 32 4.93 -9.64 1.61
C PHE A 32 3.64 -10.44 1.38
N ASP A 33 3.63 -11.68 1.87
CA ASP A 33 2.46 -12.55 1.88
C ASP A 33 1.62 -12.42 3.17
N ASN A 34 2.10 -11.62 4.13
CA ASN A 34 1.53 -11.47 5.46
C ASN A 34 1.52 -9.99 5.89
N ILE A 35 0.36 -9.53 6.37
CA ILE A 35 0.18 -8.14 6.82
C ILE A 35 0.99 -7.79 8.06
N GLY A 36 1.17 -8.73 8.99
CA GLY A 36 1.95 -8.53 10.21
C GLY A 36 3.42 -8.28 9.90
N ASP A 37 4.00 -9.10 9.02
CA ASP A 37 5.39 -8.92 8.55
C ASP A 37 5.56 -7.57 7.83
N ALA A 38 4.60 -7.18 6.98
CA ALA A 38 4.63 -5.90 6.29
C ALA A 38 4.55 -4.70 7.25
N LYS A 39 3.70 -4.77 8.29
CA LYS A 39 3.59 -3.74 9.33
C LYS A 39 4.87 -3.62 10.15
N GLU A 40 5.40 -4.75 10.63
CA GLU A 40 6.64 -4.77 11.40
C GLU A 40 7.80 -4.17 10.57
N PHE A 41 7.88 -4.54 9.28
CA PHE A 41 8.87 -3.98 8.37
C PHE A 41 8.67 -2.47 8.18
N ALA A 42 7.46 -1.99 7.93
CA ALA A 42 7.18 -0.56 7.75
C ALA A 42 7.65 0.27 8.97
N GLU A 43 7.35 -0.19 10.18
CA GLU A 43 7.79 0.44 11.43
C GLU A 43 9.32 0.49 11.57
N VAL A 44 10.03 -0.53 11.08
CA VAL A 44 11.51 -0.48 11.04
C VAL A 44 12.02 0.53 10.01
N GLN A 45 11.29 0.73 8.90
CA GLN A 45 11.72 1.64 7.83
C GLN A 45 11.48 3.11 8.16
N VAL A 46 10.52 3.47 9.03
CA VAL A 46 10.28 4.88 9.37
C VAL A 46 11.48 5.56 10.02
N ALA A 47 12.38 4.79 10.64
CA ALA A 47 13.62 5.31 11.22
C ALA A 47 14.71 5.61 10.16
N LYS A 48 14.55 5.10 8.95
CA LYS A 48 15.55 5.15 7.86
C LYS A 48 15.09 5.99 6.67
N PHE A 49 13.78 6.09 6.46
CA PHE A 49 13.17 6.70 5.29
C PHE A 49 12.17 7.77 5.69
N THR A 50 12.20 8.90 4.99
CA THR A 50 11.25 10.00 5.16
C THR A 50 9.86 9.60 4.72
N ALA A 51 9.79 8.79 3.66
CA ALA A 51 8.55 8.33 3.04
C ALA A 51 8.46 6.80 3.16
N VAL A 52 7.45 6.33 3.88
CA VAL A 52 7.09 4.90 3.93
C VAL A 52 5.60 4.80 3.67
N TRP A 53 5.23 3.91 2.76
CA TRP A 53 3.84 3.56 2.46
C TRP A 53 3.63 2.08 2.73
N LEU A 54 2.51 1.78 3.37
CA LEU A 54 2.02 0.42 3.52
C LEU A 54 0.82 0.22 2.60
N TRP A 55 0.96 -0.72 1.67
CA TRP A 55 0.00 -1.03 0.64
C TRP A 55 -0.62 -2.40 0.86
N GLU A 56 -1.87 -2.53 0.42
CA GLU A 56 -2.60 -3.78 0.34
C GLU A 56 -3.31 -3.87 -1.01
N ARG A 57 -3.44 -5.08 -1.55
CA ARG A 57 -4.28 -5.33 -2.72
C ARG A 57 -5.75 -5.36 -2.34
N GLY A 58 -6.55 -4.55 -3.05
CA GLY A 58 -7.95 -4.32 -2.75
C GLY A 58 -8.82 -4.25 -4.00
N ASN A 59 -10.10 -4.58 -3.82
CA ASN A 59 -11.16 -4.30 -4.79
C ASN A 59 -11.88 -3.01 -4.39
N VAL A 60 -11.87 -2.00 -5.26
CA VAL A 60 -12.51 -0.69 -5.03
C VAL A 60 -13.95 -0.62 -5.57
N GLY A 61 -14.55 -1.76 -5.94
CA GLY A 61 -15.93 -1.85 -6.40
C GLY A 61 -16.19 -1.25 -7.78
N ARG A 62 -15.15 -0.94 -8.55
CA ARG A 62 -15.25 -0.38 -9.91
C ARG A 62 -14.86 -1.44 -10.95
N PRO A 63 -15.69 -1.64 -12.00
CA PRO A 63 -15.36 -2.55 -13.10
C PRO A 63 -14.00 -2.24 -13.73
N GLY A 64 -13.14 -3.25 -13.82
CA GLY A 64 -11.76 -3.14 -14.32
C GLY A 64 -10.73 -2.70 -13.29
N PHE A 65 -11.12 -2.52 -12.02
CA PHE A 65 -10.25 -2.14 -10.90
C PHE A 65 -10.50 -3.04 -9.67
N GLU A 66 -10.77 -4.32 -9.90
CA GLU A 66 -11.05 -5.30 -8.85
C GLU A 66 -9.78 -5.74 -8.09
N ASP A 67 -8.61 -5.42 -8.64
CA ASP A 67 -7.29 -5.75 -8.08
C ASP A 67 -6.33 -4.58 -8.27
N VAL A 68 -6.33 -3.68 -7.29
CA VAL A 68 -5.48 -2.49 -7.25
C VAL A 68 -4.71 -2.43 -5.95
N TRP A 69 -3.56 -1.76 -5.98
CA TRP A 69 -2.83 -1.42 -4.76
C TRP A 69 -3.46 -0.19 -4.11
N VAL A 70 -3.76 -0.32 -2.83
CA VAL A 70 -4.31 0.74 -2.00
C VAL A 70 -3.39 0.95 -0.81
N THR A 71 -2.85 2.15 -0.66
CA THR A 71 -2.13 2.51 0.57
C THR A 71 -3.13 2.98 1.61
N TYR A 72 -3.13 2.31 2.76
CA TYR A 72 -4.01 2.63 3.88
C TYR A 72 -3.25 3.26 5.05
N TRP A 73 -1.92 3.31 4.95
CA TRP A 73 -1.05 3.93 5.94
C TRP A 73 0.23 4.46 5.30
N TRP A 74 0.67 5.63 5.79
CA TRP A 74 1.91 6.28 5.37
C TRP A 74 2.46 7.20 6.45
N THR A 75 3.73 7.60 6.32
CA THR A 75 4.40 8.51 7.26
C THR A 75 3.86 9.94 7.20
N LYS A 76 3.94 10.67 8.32
CA LYS A 76 3.44 12.05 8.44
C LYS A 76 3.97 13.04 7.38
N PRO A 77 5.25 13.00 6.94
CA PRO A 77 5.72 13.85 5.85
C PRO A 77 4.89 13.67 4.56
N LEU A 78 4.48 12.44 4.25
CA LEU A 78 3.62 12.17 3.09
C LEU A 78 2.21 12.76 3.26
N ALA A 79 1.67 12.70 4.49
CA ALA A 79 0.36 13.26 4.79
C ALA A 79 0.32 14.79 4.56
N ILE A 80 1.35 15.49 5.02
CA ILE A 80 1.40 16.96 5.06
C ILE A 80 1.98 17.53 3.77
N ASP A 81 3.17 17.09 3.38
CA ASP A 81 3.96 17.75 2.34
C ASP A 81 3.51 17.33 0.93
N GLN A 82 3.01 16.10 0.80
CA GLN A 82 2.57 15.52 -0.47
C GLN A 82 1.04 15.49 -0.63
N LYS A 83 0.30 16.09 0.33
CA LYS A 83 -1.17 16.25 0.30
C LYS A 83 -1.95 14.92 0.20
N PHE A 84 -1.39 13.83 0.73
CA PHE A 84 -2.11 12.56 0.86
C PHE A 84 -3.20 12.65 1.95
N GLY A 85 -3.11 13.61 2.87
CA GLY A 85 -3.97 13.65 4.07
C GLY A 85 -3.52 12.61 5.11
N ASP A 86 -4.25 12.51 6.22
CA ASP A 86 -3.92 11.54 7.27
C ASP A 86 -4.25 10.10 6.83
N PRO A 87 -3.48 9.10 7.30
CA PRO A 87 -3.83 7.69 7.14
C PRO A 87 -5.25 7.36 7.64
N GLU A 88 -6.04 6.73 6.78
CA GLU A 88 -7.43 6.35 7.08
C GLU A 88 -7.53 4.97 7.76
N GLY A 89 -6.48 4.15 7.67
CA GLY A 89 -6.48 2.79 8.17
C GLY A 89 -7.11 1.78 7.19
N ARG A 90 -6.94 0.50 7.51
CA ARG A 90 -7.22 -0.60 6.58
C ARG A 90 -8.71 -0.63 6.16
N GLY A 91 -8.96 -0.80 4.86
CA GLY A 91 -10.30 -0.82 4.26
C GLY A 91 -10.71 0.51 3.61
N ARG A 92 -9.95 1.58 3.83
CA ARG A 92 -10.10 2.86 3.15
C ARG A 92 -8.72 3.49 2.91
N GLY A 93 -8.39 3.86 1.68
CA GLY A 93 -7.04 4.34 1.41
C GLY A 93 -6.85 4.93 0.01
N TRP A 94 -5.64 5.43 -0.23
CA TRP A 94 -5.27 6.01 -1.51
C TRP A 94 -5.01 4.93 -2.54
N VAL A 95 -5.70 5.04 -3.68
CA VAL A 95 -5.48 4.16 -4.82
C VAL A 95 -4.36 4.77 -5.67
N ASP A 96 -3.16 4.21 -5.57
CA ASP A 96 -2.02 4.61 -6.40
C ASP A 96 -1.42 3.35 -7.01
N TRP A 97 -1.73 3.14 -8.29
CA TRP A 97 -1.24 2.00 -9.03
C TRP A 97 0.15 2.37 -9.51
N ILE A 98 1.17 1.83 -8.85
CA ILE A 98 2.61 2.20 -8.94
C ILE A 98 3.13 2.35 -10.38
N ASN A 99 2.45 1.82 -11.41
CA ASN A 99 2.88 1.91 -12.80
C ASN A 99 1.77 2.05 -13.86
N ASN A 100 0.54 2.41 -13.49
CA ASN A 100 -0.58 2.34 -14.43
C ASN A 100 -1.45 3.59 -14.49
N LYS A 101 -2.09 3.77 -15.65
CA LYS A 101 -3.01 4.87 -15.92
C LYS A 101 -4.34 4.65 -15.20
N LEU A 102 -4.39 5.00 -13.92
CA LEU A 102 -5.66 5.11 -13.20
C LEU A 102 -6.49 6.28 -13.78
N PRO A 103 -7.83 6.12 -13.86
CA PRO A 103 -8.75 7.24 -14.10
C PRO A 103 -8.50 8.37 -13.10
N THR A 104 -8.69 9.63 -13.52
CA THR A 104 -8.40 10.81 -12.70
C THR A 104 -9.16 10.85 -11.38
N ASP A 105 -10.35 10.24 -11.32
CA ASP A 105 -11.19 10.14 -10.13
C ASP A 105 -10.76 9.03 -9.15
N LEU A 106 -10.01 8.02 -9.62
CA LEU A 106 -9.37 7.03 -8.76
C LEU A 106 -7.97 7.48 -8.34
N LYS A 107 -7.26 8.09 -9.27
CA LYS A 107 -5.95 8.65 -9.01
C LYS A 107 -6.09 9.77 -7.98
N ASN A 108 -5.15 9.81 -7.07
CA ASN A 108 -5.02 10.84 -6.07
C ASN A 108 -6.23 11.04 -5.14
N SER A 109 -6.90 9.96 -4.76
CA SER A 109 -8.07 10.03 -3.89
C SER A 109 -8.21 8.81 -3.00
N ILE A 110 -8.94 8.99 -1.90
CA ILE A 110 -9.24 7.97 -0.91
C ILE A 110 -10.49 7.21 -1.35
N HIS A 111 -10.41 5.88 -1.38
CA HIS A 111 -11.51 4.99 -1.72
C HIS A 111 -11.69 3.91 -0.66
N GLU A 112 -12.94 3.51 -0.43
CA GLU A 112 -13.23 2.26 0.28
C GLU A 112 -12.83 1.07 -0.59
N TYR A 113 -12.30 0.03 0.04
CA TYR A 113 -11.88 -1.18 -0.67
C TYR A 113 -12.06 -2.43 0.18
N VAL A 114 -12.28 -3.55 -0.51
CA VAL A 114 -12.31 -4.88 0.11
C VAL A 114 -10.95 -5.55 -0.09
N PRO A 115 -10.22 -5.92 0.99
CA PRO A 115 -8.96 -6.64 0.87
C PRO A 115 -9.08 -7.93 0.04
N LEU A 116 -8.09 -8.17 -0.81
CA LEU A 116 -7.99 -9.39 -1.60
C LEU A 116 -7.25 -10.52 -0.90
N ASP A 117 -6.48 -10.23 0.16
CA ASP A 117 -5.76 -11.25 0.92
C ASP A 117 -6.75 -12.32 1.45
N PRO A 118 -6.65 -13.57 0.97
CA PRO A 118 -7.58 -14.62 1.39
C PRO A 118 -7.42 -14.98 2.87
N LYS A 119 -6.26 -14.73 3.48
CA LYS A 119 -6.01 -15.00 4.90
C LYS A 119 -6.87 -14.13 5.82
N VAL A 120 -7.39 -13.02 5.30
CA VAL A 120 -8.27 -12.10 6.05
C VAL A 120 -9.74 -12.48 5.90
N ARG A 121 -10.10 -13.16 4.80
CA ARG A 121 -11.47 -13.62 4.55
C ARG A 121 -11.82 -14.87 5.36
N SER A 122 -10.82 -15.59 5.88
CA SER A 122 -11.00 -16.76 6.75
C SER A 122 -11.07 -16.36 8.23
N ALA A 123 -12.11 -15.62 8.60
CA ALA A 123 -12.64 -15.67 9.97
C ALA A 123 -14.05 -16.26 9.86
N VAL A 124 -14.11 -17.58 9.70
CA VAL A 124 -15.35 -18.37 9.86
C VAL A 124 -15.18 -19.19 11.12
#